data_AF-A0A2G6C3L2-F1
#
_entry.id   AF-A0A2G6C3L2-F1
#
_cell.length_a   1.000
_cell.length_b   1.000
_cell.length_c   1.000
_cell.angle_alpha   90.00
_cell.angle_beta   90.00
_cell.angle_gamma   90.00
#
_symmetry.space_group_name_H-M   'P 1'
#
loop_
_entity.id
_entity.type
_entity.pdbx_description
1 polymer ?
#
loop_
_entity_poly.entity_id
_entity_poly.type
_entity_poly.pdbx_seq_one_letter_code
_entity_poly.pdbx_strand_id
1 'polypeptide(L)'
;MAQAFWRRGRGGWTARAAGRVWLGAGSCCLACPWFAAGFVNAAAAGRVFCPTPFGGAVAGRGLGGLLGSLPMRYSKRPRDVRAGGSGEAVCGRRGSALVCLCLYCYNSLMKKTKTLLKHKLPQPRTMALFIVAFAALGAALVLFSRAATRSVVLEAETSTLSGSANVADDASASGGKSVRFGVASSPDPDPDPGGGGGNAGNPTGQFYIVGKDIIDPDGNIFYPIGANVGVEANFSWRGTADGRVNDALEWGWNTIRLTMYCTDGSSWTSRSKYGYQGLLDQVDGIVQEYTSRKIVVMIECHDPFDNVGQVDQFWTDMAKKYKSNTYVWFNAANEPVWSDNNAWITFQNKYYDLVRANGAENIFVADALNAGNDGGWDGAMLLYDDPIGPDLVKGRCNVLLAMHAYGGTASRIGTEKYFETIQNKNLPLVIGELGYTVDGSTTAGNFELNRQGTNEALELAPGRGIGLLFWHGTHGDNYSLKNDGGPFYSGGSGSNLSPAGQKMWDIGHNPPNLGSFSGSYGASNCASAQ
;
A
#
# COMPACT_ATOMS: atom_id res chain seq x y z
N MET A 1 -2.57 -43.37 3.70
CA MET A 1 -3.21 -44.69 3.47
C MET A 1 -4.43 -44.79 4.38
N ALA A 2 -5.63 -44.57 3.84
CA ALA A 2 -6.89 -44.70 4.57
C ALA A 2 -7.67 -45.88 3.94
N GLN A 3 -8.02 -46.84 4.80
CA GLN A 3 -8.58 -48.14 4.43
C GLN A 3 -10.08 -48.04 4.11
N ALA A 4 -10.47 -48.68 3.01
CA ALA A 4 -11.86 -48.88 2.61
C ALA A 4 -12.47 -50.07 3.36
N PHE A 5 -13.68 -49.88 3.90
CA PHE A 5 -14.53 -50.97 4.37
C PHE A 5 -15.58 -51.31 3.31
N TRP A 6 -15.55 -52.56 2.84
CA TRP A 6 -16.64 -53.19 2.09
C TRP A 6 -17.49 -54.03 3.04
N ARG A 7 -18.81 -53.98 2.89
CA ARG A 7 -19.72 -55.01 3.41
C ARG A 7 -20.66 -55.46 2.31
N ARG A 8 -20.77 -56.79 2.15
CA ARG A 8 -21.41 -57.50 1.04
C ARG A 8 -22.67 -58.22 1.53
N GLY A 9 -23.72 -58.19 0.71
CA GLY A 9 -24.86 -59.13 0.74
C GLY A 9 -26.21 -58.41 0.61
N ARG A 10 -27.22 -58.88 -0.13
CA ARG A 10 -27.41 -59.99 -1.10
C ARG A 10 -28.53 -59.50 -2.05
N GLY A 11 -28.39 -59.74 -3.36
CA GLY A 11 -29.45 -59.55 -4.37
C GLY A 11 -29.39 -58.23 -5.15
N GLY A 12 -28.97 -58.27 -6.43
CA GLY A 12 -29.25 -57.20 -7.40
C GLY A 12 -30.73 -57.23 -7.81
N TRP A 13 -31.29 -56.38 -8.66
CA TRP A 13 -30.98 -55.08 -9.29
C TRP A 13 -32.28 -54.26 -9.17
N THR A 14 -32.26 -52.91 -9.23
CA THR A 14 -33.23 -52.06 -9.98
C THR A 14 -33.05 -50.58 -9.64
N ALA A 15 -32.96 -49.75 -10.68
CA ALA A 15 -33.12 -48.31 -10.60
C ALA A 15 -34.62 -47.97 -10.57
N ARG A 16 -35.04 -47.13 -9.61
CA ARG A 16 -36.34 -46.45 -9.64
C ARG A 16 -36.11 -44.94 -9.71
N ALA A 17 -36.51 -44.36 -10.83
CA ALA A 17 -36.79 -42.94 -10.95
C ALA A 17 -38.22 -42.68 -10.47
N ALA A 18 -38.40 -41.74 -9.54
CA ALA A 18 -39.67 -41.08 -9.27
C ALA A 18 -39.40 -39.76 -8.54
N GLY A 19 -39.86 -38.65 -9.12
CA GLY A 19 -39.79 -37.33 -8.51
C GLY A 19 -40.24 -36.24 -9.46
N ARG A 20 -41.56 -36.20 -9.74
CA ARG A 20 -42.22 -35.04 -10.37
C ARG A 20 -42.36 -33.94 -9.32
N VAL A 21 -41.93 -32.72 -9.63
CA VAL A 21 -42.49 -31.49 -9.06
C VAL A 21 -42.72 -30.48 -10.19
N TRP A 22 -43.82 -29.77 -10.02
CA TRP A 22 -44.55 -28.89 -10.93
C TRP A 22 -43.77 -27.75 -11.59
N LEU A 23 -44.20 -27.46 -12.82
CA LEU A 23 -43.97 -26.21 -13.55
C LEU A 23 -44.92 -25.11 -13.06
N GLY A 24 -44.37 -23.91 -12.85
CA GLY A 24 -45.10 -22.64 -12.78
C GLY A 24 -44.41 -21.63 -13.70
N ALA A 25 -45.19 -21.08 -14.63
CA ALA A 25 -44.81 -20.18 -15.73
C ALA A 25 -44.17 -18.85 -15.27
N GLY A 26 -43.39 -18.12 -16.08
CA GLY A 26 -43.16 -18.28 -17.50
C GLY A 26 -42.04 -17.38 -18.03
N SER A 27 -41.54 -17.74 -19.19
CA SER A 27 -40.79 -16.86 -20.08
C SER A 27 -41.08 -17.33 -21.50
N CYS A 28 -41.72 -16.46 -22.26
CA CYS A 28 -42.03 -16.68 -23.66
C CYS A 28 -40.80 -16.41 -24.52
N CYS A 29 -40.72 -17.25 -25.54
CA CYS A 29 -40.11 -17.06 -26.86
C CYS A 29 -38.70 -17.58 -27.11
N LEU A 30 -38.72 -18.84 -27.57
CA LEU A 30 -38.20 -19.35 -28.86
C LEU A 30 -36.68 -19.53 -28.93
N ALA A 31 -36.15 -20.76 -28.78
CA ALA A 31 -36.15 -21.86 -29.77
C ALA A 31 -35.42 -21.46 -31.07
N CYS A 32 -34.44 -22.17 -31.62
CA CYS A 32 -34.06 -23.59 -31.59
C CYS A 32 -32.71 -23.69 -32.40
N PRO A 33 -32.11 -24.86 -32.71
CA PRO A 33 -31.52 -25.85 -31.79
C PRO A 33 -30.21 -26.53 -32.32
N TRP A 34 -29.53 -27.26 -31.42
CA TRP A 34 -28.86 -28.58 -31.64
C TRP A 34 -27.62 -28.64 -32.57
N PHE A 35 -26.58 -29.47 -32.38
CA PHE A 35 -26.24 -30.61 -31.52
C PHE A 35 -24.68 -30.64 -31.47
N ALA A 36 -24.02 -30.69 -30.31
CA ALA A 36 -23.71 -31.86 -29.48
C ALA A 36 -22.43 -32.64 -29.89
N ALA A 37 -21.75 -33.12 -28.84
CA ALA A 37 -20.55 -33.96 -28.76
C ALA A 37 -19.21 -33.23 -28.99
N GLY A 38 -18.20 -33.34 -28.14
CA GLY A 38 -17.99 -34.22 -26.98
C GLY A 38 -16.53 -34.68 -26.94
N PHE A 39 -15.91 -34.52 -25.77
CA PHE A 39 -14.73 -35.23 -25.25
C PHE A 39 -13.31 -34.99 -25.82
N VAL A 40 -12.50 -34.37 -24.93
CA VAL A 40 -11.25 -34.88 -24.29
C VAL A 40 -9.93 -34.98 -25.09
N ASN A 41 -8.94 -34.29 -24.48
CA ASN A 41 -7.48 -34.43 -24.52
C ASN A 41 -6.91 -35.81 -24.88
N ALA A 42 -5.83 -35.82 -25.67
CA ALA A 42 -4.55 -36.45 -25.26
C ALA A 42 -3.41 -36.06 -26.21
N ALA A 43 -2.27 -35.75 -25.61
CA ALA A 43 -0.97 -35.60 -26.25
C ALA A 43 -0.39 -36.97 -26.68
N ALA A 44 0.48 -36.96 -27.71
CA ALA A 44 1.89 -37.38 -27.63
C ALA A 44 2.46 -37.92 -28.96
N ALA A 45 3.67 -37.41 -29.26
CA ALA A 45 4.82 -38.05 -29.88
C ALA A 45 4.81 -38.48 -31.37
N GLY A 46 5.81 -37.95 -32.10
CA GLY A 46 6.31 -38.50 -33.36
C GLY A 46 7.48 -37.68 -33.91
N ARG A 47 8.72 -38.12 -33.63
CA ARG A 47 10.00 -37.60 -34.19
C ARG A 47 10.12 -37.90 -35.68
N VAL A 48 10.71 -37.02 -36.51
CA VAL A 48 11.61 -37.39 -37.64
C VAL A 48 12.61 -36.26 -38.00
N PHE A 49 13.89 -36.66 -38.07
CA PHE A 49 15.11 -36.22 -38.76
C PHE A 49 15.21 -34.93 -39.65
N CYS A 50 16.37 -34.26 -39.47
CA CYS A 50 17.17 -33.35 -40.34
C CYS A 50 17.49 -33.93 -41.75
N PRO A 51 18.01 -33.18 -42.77
CA PRO A 51 19.07 -32.15 -42.65
C PRO A 51 19.09 -30.96 -43.65
N THR A 52 19.99 -30.02 -43.34
CA THR A 52 20.60 -28.98 -44.21
C THR A 52 21.35 -29.55 -45.42
N PRO A 53 21.75 -28.69 -46.37
CA PRO A 53 23.19 -28.61 -46.67
C PRO A 53 23.76 -27.18 -46.90
N PHE A 54 24.99 -27.00 -46.42
CA PHE A 54 26.20 -26.39 -47.02
C PHE A 54 26.08 -25.24 -48.05
N GLY A 55 26.96 -24.22 -48.10
CA GLY A 55 28.24 -24.00 -47.42
C GLY A 55 29.06 -22.88 -48.08
N GLY A 56 30.05 -22.34 -47.34
CA GLY A 56 31.35 -21.74 -47.79
C GLY A 56 31.32 -20.46 -48.65
N ALA A 57 32.31 -19.56 -48.70
CA ALA A 57 33.69 -19.50 -48.20
C ALA A 57 34.15 -18.00 -48.28
N VAL A 58 34.91 -17.48 -47.30
CA VAL A 58 36.35 -17.07 -47.40
C VAL A 58 36.67 -15.68 -48.00
N ALA A 59 37.25 -14.83 -47.12
CA ALA A 59 38.34 -13.84 -47.25
C ALA A 59 38.36 -12.72 -48.32
N GLY A 60 38.79 -11.52 -47.90
CA GLY A 60 39.47 -10.57 -48.79
C GLY A 60 39.51 -9.11 -48.30
N ARG A 61 40.73 -8.61 -48.07
CA ARG A 61 41.13 -7.25 -47.69
C ARG A 61 40.65 -6.14 -48.66
N GLY A 62 40.60 -4.89 -48.20
CA GLY A 62 40.71 -3.73 -49.11
C GLY A 62 40.46 -2.37 -48.48
N LEU A 63 41.48 -1.51 -48.50
CA LEU A 63 41.52 -0.11 -48.04
C LEU A 63 40.58 0.85 -48.81
N GLY A 64 40.19 1.94 -48.14
CA GLY A 64 40.45 3.30 -48.67
C GLY A 64 39.27 4.18 -49.08
N GLY A 65 39.26 5.41 -48.53
CA GLY A 65 38.81 6.65 -49.19
C GLY A 65 37.33 7.03 -49.01
N LEU A 66 37.00 8.02 -48.18
CA LEU A 66 36.95 9.48 -48.45
C LEU A 66 35.75 9.95 -49.30
N LEU A 67 35.03 10.92 -48.70
CA LEU A 67 34.22 12.01 -49.28
C LEU A 67 32.83 11.68 -49.82
N GLY A 68 31.84 12.49 -49.37
CA GLY A 68 30.58 12.61 -50.09
C GLY A 68 29.37 13.07 -49.30
N SER A 69 29.48 14.17 -48.56
CA SER A 69 28.36 14.92 -47.98
C SER A 69 27.35 15.39 -49.03
N LEU A 70 26.06 15.05 -48.87
CA LEU A 70 24.93 15.78 -49.49
C LEU A 70 23.74 15.82 -48.51
N PRO A 71 23.21 17.01 -48.17
CA PRO A 71 22.04 17.15 -47.31
C PRO A 71 20.74 17.18 -48.12
N MET A 72 19.77 16.34 -47.76
CA MET A 72 18.39 16.45 -48.25
C MET A 72 17.68 17.62 -47.55
N ARG A 73 17.31 18.63 -48.34
CA ARG A 73 16.46 19.76 -47.95
C ARG A 73 15.02 19.28 -47.74
N TYR A 74 14.49 19.45 -46.52
CA TYR A 74 13.05 19.44 -46.25
C TYR A 74 12.50 20.87 -46.40
N SER A 75 11.63 21.09 -47.38
CA SER A 75 10.89 22.34 -47.58
C SER A 75 9.47 22.19 -47.03
N LYS A 76 9.15 23.00 -46.02
CA LYS A 76 7.78 23.28 -45.55
C LYS A 76 7.00 24.10 -46.60
N ARG A 77 5.72 23.79 -46.83
CA ARG A 77 4.59 24.73 -46.67
C ARG A 77 3.22 24.08 -46.91
N PRO A 78 2.15 24.65 -46.32
CA PRO A 78 0.86 24.01 -46.09
C PRO A 78 -0.14 24.28 -47.21
N ARG A 79 -1.20 23.46 -47.30
CA ARG A 79 -2.45 23.84 -47.96
C ARG A 79 -3.65 23.44 -47.11
N ASP A 80 -4.42 24.47 -46.76
CA ASP A 80 -5.82 24.40 -46.39
C ASP A 80 -6.65 23.77 -47.52
N VAL A 81 -7.54 22.83 -47.19
CA VAL A 81 -8.73 22.55 -47.99
C VAL A 81 -9.92 22.30 -47.05
N ARG A 82 -10.99 23.07 -47.31
CA ARG A 82 -12.30 23.02 -46.67
C ARG A 82 -13.07 21.74 -46.97
N ALA A 83 -14.02 21.49 -46.07
CA ALA A 83 -15.07 20.49 -46.10
C ALA A 83 -15.76 20.28 -47.47
N GLY A 84 -15.96 19.01 -47.80
CA GLY A 84 -16.89 18.52 -48.80
C GLY A 84 -17.23 17.08 -48.45
N GLY A 85 -18.47 16.82 -48.06
CA GLY A 85 -18.96 15.49 -47.73
C GLY A 85 -19.30 14.70 -48.98
N SER A 86 -18.88 13.44 -49.00
CA SER A 86 -19.52 12.35 -49.72
C SER A 86 -18.98 11.05 -49.13
N GLY A 87 -19.89 10.22 -48.61
CA GLY A 87 -19.53 8.95 -48.03
C GLY A 87 -19.04 7.97 -49.08
N GLU A 88 -17.97 7.27 -48.76
CA GLU A 88 -17.62 5.97 -49.35
C GLU A 88 -16.84 5.18 -48.30
N ALA A 89 -17.38 4.03 -47.93
CA ALA A 89 -16.79 3.10 -46.98
C ALA A 89 -15.74 2.25 -47.70
N VAL A 90 -14.47 2.38 -47.30
CA VAL A 90 -13.39 1.47 -47.72
C VAL A 90 -13.31 0.33 -46.70
N CYS A 91 -13.75 -0.86 -47.11
CA CYS A 91 -13.58 -2.10 -46.36
C CYS A 91 -12.14 -2.64 -46.50
N GLY A 92 -11.35 -2.55 -45.43
CA GLY A 92 -10.09 -3.28 -45.27
C GLY A 92 -10.25 -4.42 -44.26
N ARG A 93 -9.98 -5.66 -44.68
CA ARG A 93 -10.00 -6.85 -43.81
C ARG A 93 -8.89 -6.77 -42.75
N ARG A 94 -9.27 -6.84 -41.48
CA ARG A 94 -8.60 -7.62 -40.42
C ARG A 94 -9.58 -7.79 -39.25
N GLY A 95 -9.65 -9.01 -38.72
CA GLY A 95 -10.72 -9.44 -37.83
C GLY A 95 -10.69 -8.77 -36.45
N SER A 96 -11.87 -8.44 -35.94
CA SER A 96 -12.35 -8.58 -34.55
C SER A 96 -13.73 -7.92 -34.46
N ALA A 97 -14.60 -8.46 -33.61
CA ALA A 97 -16.02 -8.14 -33.52
C ALA A 97 -16.31 -6.63 -33.28
N LEU A 98 -17.22 -6.06 -34.07
CA LEU A 98 -17.70 -4.70 -33.94
C LEU A 98 -18.99 -4.68 -33.10
N VAL A 99 -18.94 -4.01 -31.94
CA VAL A 99 -20.12 -3.67 -31.14
C VAL A 99 -20.78 -2.44 -31.77
N CYS A 100 -21.93 -2.61 -32.41
CA CYS A 100 -22.76 -1.52 -32.92
C CYS A 100 -23.58 -0.91 -31.76
N LEU A 101 -23.15 0.23 -31.22
CA LEU A 101 -24.02 1.07 -30.39
C LEU A 101 -24.82 2.01 -31.29
N CYS A 102 -26.14 1.83 -31.26
CA CYS A 102 -27.09 2.51 -32.13
C CYS A 102 -27.28 3.98 -31.72
N LEU A 103 -26.91 4.92 -32.62
CA LEU A 103 -27.10 6.38 -32.52
C LEU A 103 -28.55 6.83 -32.30
N TYR A 104 -29.52 5.91 -32.41
CA TYR A 104 -30.95 6.20 -32.22
C TYR A 104 -31.35 6.34 -30.73
N CYS A 105 -30.63 5.69 -29.80
CA CYS A 105 -30.94 5.79 -28.37
C CYS A 105 -30.47 7.11 -27.74
N TYR A 106 -29.38 7.70 -28.23
CA TYR A 106 -28.81 8.95 -27.69
C TYR A 106 -29.73 10.16 -27.93
N ASN A 107 -30.38 10.24 -29.10
CA ASN A 107 -31.28 11.36 -29.44
C ASN A 107 -32.65 11.29 -28.74
N SER A 108 -33.08 10.11 -28.28
CA SER A 108 -34.33 9.96 -27.52
C SER A 108 -34.15 10.36 -26.04
N LEU A 109 -32.98 10.07 -25.45
CA LEU A 109 -32.65 10.47 -24.07
C LEU A 109 -32.51 11.99 -23.94
N MET A 110 -31.84 12.65 -24.91
CA MET A 110 -31.62 14.10 -24.88
C MET A 110 -32.88 14.94 -25.13
N LYS A 111 -33.92 14.36 -25.75
CA LYS A 111 -35.23 15.03 -25.90
C LYS A 111 -36.07 14.96 -24.63
N LYS A 112 -35.91 13.93 -23.78
CA LYS A 112 -36.65 13.83 -22.51
C LYS A 112 -36.08 14.72 -21.41
N THR A 113 -34.77 15.01 -21.40
CA THR A 113 -34.14 15.89 -20.41
C THR A 113 -34.43 17.38 -20.63
N LYS A 114 -34.70 17.83 -21.86
CA LYS A 114 -35.08 19.24 -22.12
C LYS A 114 -36.48 19.61 -21.63
N THR A 115 -37.34 18.63 -21.33
CA THR A 115 -38.72 18.90 -20.88
C THR A 115 -38.84 19.01 -19.35
N LEU A 116 -37.85 18.52 -18.59
CA LEU A 116 -37.85 18.53 -17.11
C LEU A 116 -37.24 19.80 -16.48
N LEU A 117 -36.54 20.64 -17.26
CA LEU A 117 -35.91 21.89 -16.79
C LEU A 117 -36.79 23.14 -16.94
N LYS A 118 -38.12 22.98 -17.05
CA LYS A 118 -39.09 24.09 -17.10
C LYS A 118 -39.84 24.34 -15.78
N HIS A 119 -39.30 23.90 -14.64
CA HIS A 119 -39.84 24.34 -13.36
C HIS A 119 -39.38 25.79 -13.09
N LYS A 120 -40.37 26.69 -13.12
CA LYS A 120 -40.24 28.13 -12.84
C LYS A 120 -39.39 28.34 -11.58
N LEU A 121 -38.34 29.14 -11.70
CA LEU A 121 -37.59 29.65 -10.56
C LEU A 121 -38.57 30.26 -9.55
N PRO A 122 -38.42 29.97 -8.23
CA PRO A 122 -39.29 30.52 -7.21
C PRO A 122 -39.22 32.05 -7.26
N GLN A 123 -40.37 32.70 -7.13
CA GLN A 123 -40.45 34.16 -7.20
C GLN A 123 -39.53 34.80 -6.16
N PRO A 124 -38.95 35.98 -6.44
CA PRO A 124 -37.96 36.63 -5.58
C PRO A 124 -38.45 36.86 -4.13
N ARG A 125 -39.77 36.94 -3.93
CA ARG A 125 -40.39 37.02 -2.60
C ARG A 125 -40.20 35.75 -1.76
N THR A 126 -40.24 34.57 -2.39
CA THR A 126 -40.07 33.28 -1.71
C THR A 126 -38.61 33.05 -1.31
N MET A 127 -37.66 33.52 -2.13
CA MET A 127 -36.22 33.49 -1.77
C MET A 127 -35.90 34.43 -0.61
N ALA A 128 -36.47 35.64 -0.60
CA ALA A 128 -36.25 36.60 0.49
C ALA A 128 -36.75 36.05 1.84
N LEU A 129 -37.93 35.41 1.85
CA LEU A 129 -38.47 34.75 3.04
C LEU A 129 -37.58 33.61 3.54
N PHE A 130 -37.00 32.82 2.63
CA PHE A 130 -36.11 31.73 3.01
C PHE A 130 -34.80 32.23 3.65
N ILE A 131 -34.22 33.30 3.09
CA ILE A 131 -32.99 33.92 3.63
C ILE A 131 -33.23 34.50 5.03
N VAL A 132 -34.36 35.19 5.24
CA VAL A 132 -34.71 35.75 6.55
C VAL A 132 -34.94 34.64 7.58
N ALA A 133 -35.64 33.57 7.19
CA ALA A 133 -35.86 32.42 8.08
C ALA A 133 -34.54 31.74 8.47
N PHE A 134 -33.61 31.58 7.52
CA PHE A 134 -32.31 30.97 7.76
C PHE A 134 -31.42 31.83 8.67
N ALA A 135 -31.42 33.15 8.48
CA ALA A 135 -30.69 34.09 9.33
C ALA A 135 -31.25 34.12 10.77
N ALA A 136 -32.57 34.06 10.93
CA ALA A 136 -33.21 33.99 12.24
C ALA A 136 -32.85 32.68 12.98
N LEU A 137 -32.81 31.56 12.26
CA LEU A 137 -32.39 30.27 12.83
C LEU A 137 -30.93 30.29 13.27
N GLY A 138 -30.04 30.87 12.46
CA GLY A 138 -28.62 31.04 12.79
C GLY A 138 -28.41 31.92 14.02
N ALA A 139 -29.13 33.04 14.12
CA ALA A 139 -29.07 33.93 15.29
C ALA A 139 -29.60 33.24 16.56
N ALA A 140 -30.68 32.47 16.46
CA ALA A 140 -31.18 31.68 17.58
C ALA A 140 -30.15 30.64 18.04
N LEU A 141 -29.51 29.93 17.11
CA LEU A 141 -28.46 28.96 17.43
C LEU A 141 -27.28 29.58 18.17
N VAL A 142 -26.87 30.79 17.80
CA VAL A 142 -25.80 31.54 18.49
C VAL A 142 -26.26 32.04 19.87
N LEU A 143 -27.52 32.45 20.02
CA LEU A 143 -28.05 32.90 21.31
C LEU A 143 -28.31 31.76 22.31
N PHE A 144 -28.60 30.55 21.81
CA PHE A 144 -28.84 29.37 22.65
C PHE A 144 -27.60 28.50 22.88
N SER A 145 -26.53 28.68 22.10
CA SER A 145 -25.24 28.10 22.41
C SER A 145 -24.52 28.95 23.47
N ARG A 146 -24.84 28.70 24.75
CA ARG A 146 -23.94 29.09 25.84
C ARG A 146 -22.61 28.39 25.61
N ALA A 147 -21.63 29.12 25.09
CA ALA A 147 -20.25 28.69 25.04
C ALA A 147 -19.82 28.32 26.46
N ALA A 148 -19.53 27.03 26.67
CA ALA A 148 -18.76 26.56 27.81
C ALA A 148 -17.36 27.15 27.65
N THR A 149 -17.16 28.33 28.22
CA THR A 149 -15.83 28.90 28.42
C THR A 149 -15.13 28.03 29.46
N ARG A 150 -14.10 27.29 29.04
CA ARG A 150 -13.12 26.75 29.98
C ARG A 150 -12.29 27.92 30.50
N SER A 151 -12.79 28.59 31.53
CA SER A 151 -11.89 29.27 32.46
C SER A 151 -11.42 28.21 33.44
N VAL A 152 -10.17 27.77 33.32
CA VAL A 152 -9.52 26.97 34.35
C VAL A 152 -9.07 27.97 35.41
N VAL A 153 -9.82 28.06 36.49
CA VAL A 153 -9.35 28.70 37.72
C VAL A 153 -8.65 27.60 38.51
N LEU A 154 -7.32 27.67 38.58
CA LEU A 154 -6.54 26.86 39.52
C LEU A 154 -6.56 27.59 40.86
N GLU A 155 -7.51 27.24 41.72
CA GLU A 155 -7.41 27.52 43.14
C GLU A 155 -6.28 26.66 43.71
N ALA A 156 -5.33 27.26 44.42
CA ALA A 156 -4.30 26.53 45.15
C ALA A 156 -4.95 25.92 46.40
N GLU A 157 -5.62 24.78 46.22
CA GLU A 157 -6.18 24.03 47.33
C GLU A 157 -5.06 23.35 48.13
N THR A 158 -5.00 23.70 49.40
CA THR A 158 -4.08 23.16 50.39
C THR A 158 -4.25 21.64 50.51
N SER A 159 -3.19 20.92 50.14
CA SER A 159 -2.81 19.60 50.66
C SER A 159 -3.61 18.39 50.16
N THR A 160 -3.09 17.69 49.15
CA THR A 160 -2.37 16.40 49.24
C THR A 160 -2.00 15.98 47.81
N LEU A 161 -0.73 15.69 47.54
CA LEU A 161 -0.31 15.22 46.20
C LEU A 161 -0.90 13.82 45.95
N SER A 162 -1.63 13.65 44.86
CA SER A 162 -2.12 12.35 44.41
C SER A 162 -1.32 11.88 43.19
N GLY A 163 -0.91 10.61 43.18
CA GLY A 163 -0.12 10.00 42.10
C GLY A 163 1.40 10.08 42.27
N SER A 164 2.13 9.76 41.20
CA SER A 164 3.60 9.66 41.14
C SER A 164 4.32 11.03 41.11
N ALA A 165 3.76 12.03 41.79
CA ALA A 165 4.26 13.38 41.84
C ALA A 165 5.15 13.58 43.07
N ASN A 166 6.40 13.98 42.87
CA ASN A 166 7.36 14.26 43.92
C ASN A 166 7.70 15.75 43.94
N VAL A 167 7.78 16.34 45.13
CA VAL A 167 8.25 17.72 45.28
C VAL A 167 9.78 17.69 45.35
N ALA A 168 10.43 18.43 44.46
CA ALA A 168 11.88 18.63 44.46
C ALA A 168 12.18 20.07 44.86
N ASP A 169 13.32 20.28 45.53
CA ASP A 169 13.82 21.64 45.76
C ASP A 169 14.37 22.21 44.46
N ASP A 170 13.99 23.44 44.15
CA ASP A 170 14.37 24.15 42.94
C ASP A 170 14.50 25.65 43.24
N ALA A 171 15.74 26.11 43.32
CA ALA A 171 16.05 27.51 43.64
C ALA A 171 15.62 28.50 42.54
N SER A 172 15.24 28.01 41.36
CA SER A 172 14.70 28.84 40.26
C SER A 172 13.16 28.94 40.29
N ALA A 173 12.49 28.12 41.11
CA ALA A 173 11.05 28.17 41.27
C ALA A 173 10.63 29.21 42.31
N SER A 174 9.49 29.87 42.07
CA SER A 174 8.87 30.75 43.08
C SER A 174 8.48 29.93 44.30
N GLY A 175 9.19 30.12 45.42
CA GLY A 175 9.03 29.33 46.65
C GLY A 175 10.03 28.19 46.85
N GLY A 176 11.05 28.05 45.98
CA GLY A 176 12.18 27.14 46.20
C GLY A 176 11.85 25.66 45.97
N LYS A 177 10.67 25.33 45.46
CA LYS A 177 10.19 23.96 45.23
C LYS A 177 9.50 23.84 43.89
N SER A 178 9.72 22.73 43.19
CA SER A 178 9.01 22.34 41.96
C SER A 178 8.37 20.96 42.13
N VAL A 179 7.26 20.71 41.45
CA VAL A 179 6.60 19.39 41.43
C VAL A 179 7.08 18.66 40.18
N ARG A 180 7.66 17.47 40.37
CA ARG A 180 8.14 16.58 39.31
C ARG A 180 7.21 15.39 39.19
N PHE A 181 6.80 15.07 37.98
CA PHE A 181 6.01 13.88 37.69
C PHE A 181 6.93 12.82 37.05
N GLY A 182 6.90 11.58 37.55
CA GLY A 182 7.40 10.42 36.77
C GLY A 182 8.85 9.95 36.97
N VAL A 183 9.49 10.17 38.11
CA VAL A 183 10.77 9.49 38.43
C VAL A 183 10.79 8.96 39.86
N ALA A 184 10.76 7.63 40.00
CA ALA A 184 11.11 6.93 41.23
C ALA A 184 12.55 6.40 41.08
N SER A 185 13.48 6.97 41.83
CA SER A 185 14.78 6.34 42.08
C SER A 185 14.59 5.23 43.12
N SER A 186 14.84 3.99 42.74
CA SER A 186 14.87 2.82 43.65
C SER A 186 16.05 2.92 44.63
N PRO A 187 15.90 2.33 45.84
CA PRO A 187 16.63 1.09 46.08
C PRO A 187 15.75 -0.01 46.71
N ASP A 188 15.85 -1.21 46.13
CA ASP A 188 15.36 -2.51 46.65
C ASP A 188 16.25 -3.02 47.82
N PRO A 189 15.92 -4.11 48.57
CA PRO A 189 15.01 -5.22 48.22
C PRO A 189 14.09 -5.77 49.34
N ASP A 190 13.00 -6.46 48.98
CA ASP A 190 12.70 -7.83 49.47
C ASP A 190 11.60 -8.52 48.61
N PRO A 191 11.59 -9.88 48.48
CA PRO A 191 10.78 -10.60 47.51
C PRO A 191 9.44 -11.07 48.11
N ASP A 192 8.35 -10.92 47.36
CA ASP A 192 7.10 -11.64 47.60
C ASP A 192 6.73 -12.46 46.34
N PRO A 193 6.30 -13.73 46.47
CA PRO A 193 6.14 -14.63 45.35
C PRO A 193 4.70 -14.66 44.85
N GLY A 194 4.54 -14.60 43.52
CA GLY A 194 3.34 -15.11 42.85
C GLY A 194 2.33 -14.04 42.41
N GLY A 195 2.59 -13.46 41.25
CA GLY A 195 1.61 -12.72 40.46
C GLY A 195 2.26 -12.23 39.18
N GLY A 196 1.90 -12.81 38.03
CA GLY A 196 2.44 -12.42 36.71
C GLY A 196 2.06 -11.00 36.35
N GLY A 197 2.89 -10.03 36.77
CA GLY A 197 2.81 -8.64 36.37
C GLY A 197 3.53 -8.46 35.04
N GLY A 198 2.77 -8.45 33.94
CA GLY A 198 3.30 -7.96 32.67
C GLY A 198 3.74 -6.51 32.84
N ASN A 199 4.98 -6.20 32.45
CA ASN A 199 5.54 -4.85 32.53
C ASN A 199 4.61 -3.85 31.82
N ALA A 200 3.98 -2.97 32.58
CA ALA A 200 3.26 -1.83 32.04
C ALA A 200 4.27 -0.83 31.45
N GLY A 201 4.03 -0.39 30.21
CA GLY A 201 4.38 0.92 29.65
C GLY A 201 5.84 1.45 29.70
N ASN A 202 6.83 0.70 30.16
CA ASN A 202 8.22 1.19 30.14
C ASN A 202 8.87 1.01 28.76
N PRO A 203 9.72 1.94 28.29
CA PRO A 203 10.50 1.77 27.07
C PRO A 203 11.32 0.47 27.10
N THR A 204 11.18 -0.33 26.06
CA THR A 204 11.84 -1.64 25.93
C THR A 204 13.11 -1.57 25.09
N GLY A 205 13.32 -0.46 24.38
CA GLY A 205 14.35 -0.35 23.36
C GLY A 205 14.03 -1.12 22.07
N GLN A 206 12.80 -1.62 21.90
CA GLN A 206 12.36 -2.35 20.71
C GLN A 206 11.01 -1.91 20.19
N PHE A 207 10.81 -2.06 18.87
CA PHE A 207 9.48 -1.98 18.28
C PHE A 207 8.62 -3.20 18.64
N TYR A 208 7.36 -2.95 18.94
CA TYR A 208 6.35 -3.98 19.13
C TYR A 208 5.08 -3.67 18.36
N ILE A 209 4.31 -4.71 18.07
CA ILE A 209 2.94 -4.60 17.58
C ILE A 209 2.02 -5.22 18.62
N VAL A 210 1.10 -4.42 19.16
CA VAL A 210 0.09 -4.89 20.10
C VAL A 210 -1.29 -4.50 19.57
N GLY A 211 -2.06 -5.51 19.16
CA GLY A 211 -3.30 -5.26 18.43
C GLY A 211 -3.00 -4.50 17.14
N LYS A 212 -3.64 -3.34 16.98
CA LYS A 212 -3.43 -2.46 15.84
C LYS A 212 -2.28 -1.46 16.00
N ASP A 213 -1.76 -1.30 17.21
CA ASP A 213 -0.80 -0.24 17.52
C ASP A 213 0.62 -0.72 17.24
N ILE A 214 1.39 0.11 16.56
CA ILE A 214 2.85 -0.03 16.45
C ILE A 214 3.43 0.77 17.61
N ILE A 215 4.30 0.18 18.41
CA ILE A 215 4.90 0.81 19.59
C ILE A 215 6.39 0.99 19.29
N ASP A 216 6.90 2.21 19.43
CA ASP A 216 8.30 2.52 19.22
C ASP A 216 9.20 2.09 20.40
N PRO A 217 10.53 2.07 20.21
CA PRO A 217 11.49 1.74 21.27
C PRO A 217 11.41 2.61 22.52
N ASP A 218 10.86 3.82 22.39
CA ASP A 218 10.70 4.82 23.45
C ASP A 218 9.32 4.68 24.14
N GLY A 219 8.49 3.69 23.76
CA GLY A 219 7.20 3.38 24.38
C GLY A 219 6.00 4.17 23.85
N ASN A 220 6.13 4.88 22.73
CA ASN A 220 5.04 5.65 22.13
C ASN A 220 4.35 4.90 21.00
N ILE A 221 3.08 5.22 20.74
CA ILE A 221 2.40 4.71 19.56
C ILE A 221 3.00 5.39 18.33
N PHE A 222 3.65 4.60 17.49
CA PHE A 222 4.40 5.02 16.31
C PHE A 222 3.49 5.19 15.11
N TYR A 223 3.60 6.35 14.46
CA TYR A 223 2.94 6.64 13.19
C TYR A 223 3.98 6.67 12.05
N PRO A 224 4.08 5.62 11.22
CA PRO A 224 5.01 5.62 10.10
C PRO A 224 4.64 6.72 9.09
N ILE A 225 5.58 7.63 8.80
CA ILE A 225 5.43 8.65 7.75
C ILE A 225 6.72 8.73 6.94
N GLY A 226 6.59 8.64 5.62
CA GLY A 226 7.74 8.47 4.76
C GLY A 226 7.46 8.30 3.29
N ALA A 227 8.45 7.77 2.59
CA ALA A 227 8.35 7.39 1.20
C ALA A 227 9.10 6.11 0.89
N ASN A 228 8.73 5.51 -0.24
CA ASN A 228 9.51 4.50 -0.92
C ASN A 228 10.73 5.18 -1.58
N VAL A 229 11.91 4.57 -1.47
CA VAL A 229 13.17 5.10 -1.97
C VAL A 229 14.03 3.99 -2.55
N GLY A 230 14.81 4.32 -3.60
CA GLY A 230 15.64 3.36 -4.32
C GLY A 230 17.13 3.46 -3.97
N VAL A 231 17.85 2.40 -4.31
CA VAL A 231 19.33 2.33 -4.30
C VAL A 231 19.88 2.44 -5.72
N GLU A 232 21.19 2.66 -5.88
CA GLU A 232 21.73 2.75 -7.24
C GLU A 232 21.48 1.45 -8.01
N ALA A 233 20.97 1.56 -9.25
CA ALA A 233 20.55 0.45 -10.10
C ALA A 233 19.25 -0.26 -9.66
N ASN A 234 18.51 0.29 -8.70
CA ASN A 234 17.15 -0.12 -8.33
C ASN A 234 16.28 1.12 -8.04
N PHE A 235 15.25 1.40 -8.84
CA PHE A 235 14.34 2.53 -8.56
C PHE A 235 15.03 3.91 -8.40
N SER A 236 16.12 4.12 -9.14
CA SER A 236 17.02 5.27 -8.98
C SER A 236 17.16 6.18 -10.18
N TRP A 237 16.20 6.16 -11.11
CA TRP A 237 16.27 6.91 -12.37
C TRP A 237 16.48 8.42 -12.19
N ARG A 238 16.06 9.02 -11.07
CA ARG A 238 16.37 10.42 -10.75
C ARG A 238 17.12 10.63 -9.44
N GLY A 239 17.67 9.58 -8.85
CA GLY A 239 18.45 9.68 -7.62
C GLY A 239 18.37 8.43 -6.77
N THR A 240 19.16 8.38 -5.71
CA THR A 240 19.13 7.31 -4.69
C THR A 240 18.86 7.91 -3.31
N ALA A 241 18.63 7.03 -2.33
CA ALA A 241 18.50 7.42 -0.92
C ALA A 241 19.85 7.67 -0.23
N ASP A 242 20.97 7.21 -0.79
CA ASP A 242 22.29 7.33 -0.17
C ASP A 242 22.68 8.80 0.09
N GLY A 243 23.05 9.11 1.33
CA GLY A 243 23.45 10.45 1.76
C GLY A 243 22.30 11.44 1.88
N ARG A 244 21.05 10.98 1.99
CA ARG A 244 19.83 11.80 1.98
C ARG A 244 19.02 11.74 3.27
N VAL A 245 19.58 11.25 4.37
CA VAL A 245 18.89 11.19 5.66
C VAL A 245 18.47 12.58 6.18
N ASN A 246 19.30 13.61 5.95
CA ASN A 246 18.93 14.97 6.39
C ASN A 246 17.76 15.53 5.57
N ASP A 247 17.71 15.24 4.26
CA ASP A 247 16.56 15.58 3.44
C ASP A 247 15.30 14.86 3.96
N ALA A 248 15.39 13.59 4.33
CA ALA A 248 14.26 12.84 4.90
C ALA A 248 13.77 13.45 6.23
N LEU A 249 14.70 13.89 7.09
CA LEU A 249 14.38 14.60 8.32
C LEU A 249 13.73 15.97 8.06
N GLU A 250 14.17 16.70 7.03
CA GLU A 250 13.52 17.94 6.61
C GLU A 250 12.09 17.72 6.16
N TRP A 251 11.77 16.56 5.57
CA TRP A 251 10.40 16.18 5.25
C TRP A 251 9.55 15.78 6.47
N GLY A 252 10.16 15.65 7.66
CA GLY A 252 9.52 15.11 8.86
C GLY A 252 9.33 13.60 8.81
N TRP A 253 10.10 12.89 7.98
CA TRP A 253 10.00 11.44 7.88
C TRP A 253 10.64 10.73 9.06
N ASN A 254 9.98 9.65 9.48
CA ASN A 254 10.51 8.72 10.48
C ASN A 254 10.64 7.29 9.92
N THR A 255 10.27 7.08 8.66
CA THR A 255 10.31 5.78 7.99
C THR A 255 10.70 5.96 6.52
N ILE A 256 11.50 5.06 5.97
CA ILE A 256 11.66 4.87 4.52
C ILE A 256 11.39 3.40 4.17
N ARG A 257 10.80 3.15 3.00
CA ARG A 257 10.71 1.81 2.42
C ARG A 257 11.73 1.69 1.30
N LEU A 258 12.72 0.82 1.49
CA LEU A 258 13.86 0.71 0.61
C LEU A 258 13.54 -0.28 -0.52
N THR A 259 13.08 0.26 -1.64
CA THR A 259 12.58 -0.47 -2.80
C THR A 259 13.73 -1.00 -3.64
N MET A 260 13.84 -2.33 -3.77
CA MET A 260 14.98 -2.96 -4.44
C MET A 260 14.66 -4.33 -5.04
N TYR A 261 15.37 -4.68 -6.10
CA TYR A 261 15.43 -6.05 -6.60
C TYR A 261 16.49 -6.82 -5.81
N CYS A 262 16.09 -7.94 -5.19
CA CYS A 262 16.97 -8.80 -4.43
C CYS A 262 17.55 -9.97 -5.26
N THR A 263 17.13 -10.13 -6.51
CA THR A 263 17.67 -11.13 -7.45
C THR A 263 18.45 -10.50 -8.62
N ASP A 264 19.15 -11.35 -9.38
CA ASP A 264 19.86 -11.00 -10.61
C ASP A 264 19.02 -11.18 -11.88
N GLY A 265 17.68 -11.25 -11.75
CA GLY A 265 16.75 -11.50 -12.85
C GLY A 265 16.81 -10.49 -14.00
N SER A 266 17.33 -9.28 -13.74
CA SER A 266 17.51 -8.23 -14.73
C SER A 266 18.90 -7.61 -14.68
N SER A 267 19.50 -7.31 -15.84
CA SER A 267 20.88 -6.81 -15.95
C SER A 267 21.12 -5.44 -15.33
N TRP A 268 20.04 -4.69 -15.11
CA TRP A 268 20.09 -3.35 -14.52
C TRP A 268 19.96 -3.36 -13.00
N THR A 269 19.62 -4.48 -12.35
CA THR A 269 19.52 -4.55 -10.89
C THR A 269 20.88 -4.39 -10.23
N SER A 270 20.91 -3.90 -8.99
CA SER A 270 22.15 -3.78 -8.22
C SER A 270 22.87 -5.12 -8.08
N ARG A 271 22.12 -6.21 -7.86
CA ARG A 271 22.72 -7.56 -7.75
C ARG A 271 23.38 -8.00 -9.05
N SER A 272 22.79 -7.71 -10.20
CA SER A 272 23.41 -8.00 -11.50
C SER A 272 24.60 -7.12 -11.80
N LYS A 273 24.51 -5.83 -11.48
CA LYS A 273 25.53 -4.82 -11.81
C LYS A 273 26.76 -4.90 -10.89
N TYR A 274 26.53 -5.17 -9.60
CA TYR A 274 27.56 -5.09 -8.54
C TYR A 274 27.80 -6.42 -7.82
N GLY A 275 27.07 -7.47 -8.19
CA GLY A 275 27.07 -8.74 -7.47
C GLY A 275 26.26 -8.66 -6.17
N TYR A 276 26.08 -9.83 -5.55
CA TYR A 276 25.32 -9.94 -4.30
C TYR A 276 25.92 -9.08 -3.18
N GLN A 277 27.25 -9.11 -3.00
CA GLN A 277 27.90 -8.29 -1.97
C GLN A 277 27.72 -6.80 -2.21
N GLY A 278 27.78 -6.34 -3.46
CA GLY A 278 27.56 -4.93 -3.79
C GLY A 278 26.14 -4.46 -3.46
N LEU A 279 25.12 -5.30 -3.71
CA LEU A 279 23.76 -5.03 -3.22
C LEU A 279 23.74 -4.92 -1.68
N LEU A 280 24.34 -5.89 -0.97
CA LEU A 280 24.36 -5.88 0.50
C LEU A 280 25.05 -4.63 1.07
N ASP A 281 26.13 -4.16 0.45
CA ASP A 281 26.87 -2.98 0.88
C ASP A 281 26.04 -1.69 0.70
N GLN A 282 25.28 -1.58 -0.40
CA GLN A 282 24.36 -0.46 -0.62
C GLN A 282 23.24 -0.44 0.43
N VAL A 283 22.62 -1.60 0.69
CA VAL A 283 21.58 -1.73 1.72
C VAL A 283 22.14 -1.35 3.09
N ASP A 284 23.35 -1.81 3.42
CA ASP A 284 23.98 -1.53 4.71
C ASP A 284 24.33 -0.05 4.90
N GLY A 285 24.84 0.61 3.85
CA GLY A 285 25.12 2.05 3.89
C GLY A 285 23.87 2.86 4.28
N ILE A 286 22.75 2.59 3.62
CA ILE A 286 21.47 3.27 3.90
C ILE A 286 20.91 2.87 5.27
N VAL A 287 20.95 1.59 5.63
CA VAL A 287 20.50 1.15 6.96
C VAL A 287 21.29 1.86 8.06
N GLN A 288 22.61 1.91 7.98
CA GLN A 288 23.44 2.60 8.96
C GLN A 288 23.14 4.09 9.02
N GLU A 289 23.04 4.74 7.86
CA GLU A 289 22.76 6.17 7.76
C GLU A 289 21.42 6.54 8.42
N TYR A 290 20.34 5.88 8.03
CA TYR A 290 18.98 6.24 8.45
C TYR A 290 18.68 5.79 9.88
N THR A 291 19.07 4.56 10.26
CA THR A 291 18.80 4.06 11.62
C THR A 291 19.62 4.79 12.69
N SER A 292 20.80 5.35 12.34
CA SER A 292 21.55 6.24 13.25
C SER A 292 20.79 7.51 13.64
N ARG A 293 19.78 7.90 12.83
CA ARG A 293 18.89 9.02 13.07
C ARG A 293 17.51 8.59 13.57
N LYS A 294 17.37 7.34 14.03
CA LYS A 294 16.11 6.73 14.46
C LYS A 294 15.02 6.74 13.36
N ILE A 295 15.41 6.72 12.09
CA ILE A 295 14.48 6.50 10.97
C ILE A 295 14.40 5.01 10.70
N VAL A 296 13.18 4.47 10.65
CA VAL A 296 12.92 3.09 10.28
C VAL A 296 13.31 2.86 8.81
N VAL A 297 14.06 1.81 8.53
CA VAL A 297 14.31 1.30 7.18
C VAL A 297 13.55 0.00 7.00
N MET A 298 12.45 0.08 6.24
CA MET A 298 11.69 -1.08 5.80
C MET A 298 12.34 -1.63 4.53
N ILE A 299 13.14 -2.69 4.66
CA ILE A 299 13.78 -3.35 3.52
C ILE A 299 12.72 -4.19 2.81
N GLU A 300 12.60 -4.06 1.49
CA GLU A 300 11.69 -4.87 0.67
C GLU A 300 12.42 -5.61 -0.45
N CYS A 301 11.84 -6.69 -0.98
CA CYS A 301 12.31 -7.33 -2.22
C CYS A 301 11.22 -7.30 -3.30
N HIS A 302 11.52 -6.63 -4.41
CA HIS A 302 10.57 -6.31 -5.46
C HIS A 302 10.35 -7.44 -6.48
N ASP A 303 11.24 -8.43 -6.50
CA ASP A 303 11.26 -9.58 -7.40
C ASP A 303 11.30 -10.93 -6.65
N PRO A 304 10.37 -11.16 -5.72
CA PRO A 304 10.41 -12.31 -4.81
C PRO A 304 10.18 -13.67 -5.50
N PHE A 305 9.81 -13.68 -6.79
CA PHE A 305 9.51 -14.89 -7.57
C PHE A 305 10.53 -15.20 -8.66
N ASP A 306 11.44 -14.28 -8.98
CA ASP A 306 12.39 -14.46 -10.08
C ASP A 306 13.38 -15.59 -9.77
N ASN A 307 13.89 -15.62 -8.54
CA ASN A 307 14.75 -16.69 -8.05
C ASN A 307 14.58 -16.92 -6.55
N VAL A 308 13.69 -17.84 -6.19
CA VAL A 308 13.35 -18.18 -4.80
C VAL A 308 14.59 -18.50 -3.95
N GLY A 309 15.61 -19.17 -4.51
CA GLY A 309 16.82 -19.49 -3.77
C GLY A 309 17.66 -18.25 -3.41
N GLN A 310 17.71 -17.26 -4.30
CA GLN A 310 18.38 -15.98 -4.04
C GLN A 310 17.60 -15.12 -3.04
N VAL A 311 16.28 -15.16 -3.09
CA VAL A 311 15.39 -14.46 -2.14
C VAL A 311 15.51 -15.08 -0.74
N ASP A 312 15.54 -16.42 -0.64
CA ASP A 312 15.77 -17.12 0.63
C ASP A 312 17.15 -16.80 1.23
N GLN A 313 18.18 -16.73 0.40
CA GLN A 313 19.51 -16.30 0.82
C GLN A 313 19.49 -14.85 1.33
N PHE A 314 18.88 -13.95 0.57
CA PHE A 314 18.78 -12.53 0.91
C PHE A 314 18.12 -12.33 2.27
N TRP A 315 16.92 -12.89 2.47
CA TRP A 315 16.21 -12.75 3.75
C TRP A 315 16.91 -13.42 4.92
N THR A 316 17.62 -14.53 4.67
CA THR A 316 18.44 -15.18 5.71
C THR A 316 19.56 -14.24 6.17
N ASP A 317 20.25 -13.61 5.24
CA ASP A 317 21.38 -12.72 5.53
C ASP A 317 20.90 -11.39 6.16
N MET A 318 19.81 -10.81 5.66
CA MET A 318 19.17 -9.62 6.24
C MET A 318 18.72 -9.88 7.69
N ALA A 319 18.02 -10.98 7.95
CA ALA A 319 17.56 -11.34 9.28
C ALA A 319 18.74 -11.54 10.25
N LYS A 320 19.77 -12.29 9.83
CA LYS A 320 20.97 -12.50 10.67
C LYS A 320 21.72 -11.21 10.98
N LYS A 321 21.87 -10.33 9.98
CA LYS A 321 22.63 -9.08 10.12
C LYS A 321 21.90 -8.06 10.99
N TYR A 322 20.59 -7.89 10.79
CA TYR A 322 19.83 -6.79 11.39
C TYR A 322 18.91 -7.17 12.56
N LYS A 323 18.94 -8.43 13.04
CA LYS A 323 18.15 -8.87 14.20
C LYS A 323 18.26 -7.99 15.46
N SER A 324 19.37 -7.27 15.61
CA SER A 324 19.62 -6.37 16.75
C SER A 324 19.43 -4.89 16.43
N ASN A 325 19.19 -4.55 15.16
CA ASN A 325 18.85 -3.18 14.77
C ASN A 325 17.32 -3.04 14.73
N THR A 326 16.73 -2.51 15.80
CA THR A 326 15.27 -2.42 15.94
C THR A 326 14.60 -1.51 14.88
N TYR A 327 15.35 -0.57 14.30
CA TYR A 327 14.86 0.33 13.25
C TYR A 327 14.91 -0.31 11.85
N VAL A 328 15.23 -1.60 11.72
CA VAL A 328 15.07 -2.36 10.46
C VAL A 328 13.78 -3.17 10.50
N TRP A 329 12.94 -3.00 9.50
CA TRP A 329 11.74 -3.83 9.29
C TRP A 329 11.90 -4.65 8.01
N PHE A 330 11.31 -5.85 7.98
CA PHE A 330 11.43 -6.77 6.85
C PHE A 330 10.11 -6.91 6.11
N ASN A 331 10.03 -6.34 4.91
CA ASN A 331 8.90 -6.50 4.01
C ASN A 331 9.23 -7.56 2.96
N ALA A 332 8.81 -8.80 3.19
CA ALA A 332 9.34 -9.96 2.48
C ALA A 332 9.20 -9.91 0.94
N ALA A 333 8.19 -9.20 0.47
CA ALA A 333 7.89 -9.06 -0.94
C ALA A 333 7.00 -7.85 -1.20
N ASN A 334 7.32 -7.15 -2.28
CA ASN A 334 6.36 -6.29 -2.95
C ASN A 334 5.24 -7.13 -3.58
N GLU A 335 3.99 -6.84 -3.25
CA GLU A 335 2.82 -7.30 -4.00
C GLU A 335 2.79 -8.81 -4.36
N PRO A 336 3.00 -9.74 -3.40
CA PRO A 336 3.46 -11.09 -3.70
C PRO A 336 2.46 -11.95 -4.46
N VAL A 337 1.17 -11.89 -4.14
CA VAL A 337 0.19 -12.83 -4.69
C VAL A 337 -0.98 -12.07 -5.25
N TRP A 338 -1.39 -12.44 -6.47
CA TRP A 338 -2.52 -11.82 -7.14
C TRP A 338 -3.83 -12.13 -6.41
N SER A 339 -4.42 -13.32 -6.59
CA SER A 339 -5.80 -13.58 -6.13
C SER A 339 -6.01 -14.86 -5.32
N ASP A 340 -4.94 -15.58 -4.94
CA ASP A 340 -5.02 -16.82 -4.17
C ASP A 340 -4.61 -16.60 -2.71
N ASN A 341 -5.60 -16.55 -1.81
CA ASN A 341 -5.38 -16.36 -0.38
C ASN A 341 -4.52 -17.48 0.26
N ASN A 342 -4.67 -18.73 -0.19
CA ASN A 342 -3.87 -19.83 0.36
C ASN A 342 -2.41 -19.72 -0.08
N ALA A 343 -2.17 -19.33 -1.33
CA ALA A 343 -0.83 -19.04 -1.81
C ALA A 343 -0.22 -17.84 -1.07
N TRP A 344 -1.01 -16.79 -0.82
CA TRP A 344 -0.58 -15.62 -0.04
C TRP A 344 -0.19 -16.01 1.39
N ILE A 345 -1.05 -16.71 2.13
CA ILE A 345 -0.73 -17.18 3.49
C ILE A 345 0.50 -18.07 3.49
N THR A 346 0.61 -18.99 2.53
CA THR A 346 1.78 -19.89 2.41
C THR A 346 3.06 -19.11 2.19
N PHE A 347 3.02 -18.12 1.30
CA PHE A 347 4.15 -17.23 1.02
C PHE A 347 4.57 -16.44 2.26
N GLN A 348 3.61 -15.75 2.89
CA GLN A 348 3.90 -14.91 4.06
C GLN A 348 4.42 -15.74 5.24
N ASN A 349 3.86 -16.93 5.46
CA ASN A 349 4.35 -17.87 6.48
C ASN A 349 5.80 -18.27 6.23
N LYS A 350 6.15 -18.64 4.99
CA LYS A 350 7.51 -19.06 4.65
C LYS A 350 8.54 -18.02 5.08
N TYR A 351 8.36 -16.75 4.70
CA TYR A 351 9.35 -15.71 4.98
C TYR A 351 9.27 -15.19 6.41
N TYR A 352 8.08 -15.16 7.03
CA TYR A 352 7.95 -14.91 8.46
C TYR A 352 8.77 -15.95 9.26
N ASP A 353 8.54 -17.24 8.98
CA ASP A 353 9.23 -18.33 9.67
C ASP A 353 10.74 -18.30 9.42
N LEU A 354 11.17 -17.96 8.19
CA LEU A 354 12.59 -17.78 7.85
C LEU A 354 13.24 -16.66 8.67
N VAL A 355 12.60 -15.49 8.77
CA VAL A 355 13.09 -14.36 9.56
C VAL A 355 13.17 -14.75 11.04
N ARG A 356 12.12 -15.36 11.59
CA ARG A 356 12.07 -15.78 13.01
C ARG A 356 13.07 -16.90 13.32
N ALA A 357 13.28 -17.87 12.41
CA ALA A 357 14.27 -18.93 12.56
C ALA A 357 15.71 -18.41 12.63
N ASN A 358 15.96 -17.21 12.12
CA ASN A 358 17.26 -16.52 12.23
C ASN A 358 17.36 -15.61 13.47
N GLY A 359 16.38 -15.67 14.36
CA GLY A 359 16.38 -14.98 15.66
C GLY A 359 16.05 -13.49 15.60
N ALA A 360 15.50 -13.02 14.49
CA ALA A 360 15.08 -11.64 14.35
C ALA A 360 13.63 -11.47 14.83
N GLU A 361 13.39 -10.59 15.79
CA GLU A 361 12.05 -10.18 16.25
C GLU A 361 11.60 -8.82 15.67
N ASN A 362 12.36 -8.27 14.73
CA ASN A 362 12.01 -7.09 13.94
C ASN A 362 10.58 -7.19 13.37
N ILE A 363 9.95 -6.04 13.10
CA ILE A 363 8.65 -6.01 12.43
C ILE A 363 8.75 -6.69 11.07
N PHE A 364 7.89 -7.68 10.87
CA PHE A 364 7.67 -8.35 9.60
C PHE A 364 6.46 -7.70 8.93
N VAL A 365 6.65 -7.18 7.72
CA VAL A 365 5.62 -6.46 6.96
C VAL A 365 5.12 -7.34 5.81
N ALA A 366 3.82 -7.58 5.80
CA ALA A 366 3.14 -8.41 4.82
C ALA A 366 2.26 -7.56 3.90
N ASP A 367 2.73 -7.34 2.67
CA ASP A 367 1.93 -6.70 1.62
C ASP A 367 0.69 -7.55 1.32
N ALA A 368 -0.44 -6.89 1.13
CA ALA A 368 -1.70 -7.54 0.80
C ALA A 368 -1.69 -8.16 -0.60
N LEU A 369 -2.71 -8.97 -0.89
CA LEU A 369 -2.89 -9.56 -2.22
C LEU A 369 -3.26 -8.50 -3.28
N ASN A 370 -3.38 -8.94 -4.54
CA ASN A 370 -3.95 -8.16 -5.63
C ASN A 370 -3.17 -6.88 -5.93
N ALA A 371 -1.86 -6.98 -6.20
CA ALA A 371 -0.98 -5.82 -6.30
C ALA A 371 -1.05 -4.94 -5.04
N GLY A 372 -1.00 -5.55 -3.86
CA GLY A 372 -1.05 -4.84 -2.57
C GLY A 372 -2.38 -4.15 -2.25
N ASN A 373 -3.35 -4.13 -3.16
CA ASN A 373 -4.57 -3.33 -2.97
C ASN A 373 -5.59 -4.02 -2.05
N ASP A 374 -5.52 -5.34 -1.86
CA ASP A 374 -6.51 -6.17 -1.14
C ASP A 374 -7.93 -6.18 -1.75
N GLY A 375 -8.16 -5.43 -2.84
CA GLY A 375 -9.46 -5.30 -3.51
C GLY A 375 -9.53 -5.85 -4.94
N GLY A 376 -8.39 -6.17 -5.57
CA GLY A 376 -8.36 -6.72 -6.94
C GLY A 376 -8.71 -5.71 -8.04
N TRP A 377 -8.13 -5.87 -9.23
CA TRP A 377 -8.55 -5.13 -10.44
C TRP A 377 -9.58 -5.91 -11.27
N ASP A 378 -9.68 -7.22 -11.07
CA ASP A 378 -10.41 -8.19 -11.90
C ASP A 378 -11.62 -8.86 -11.21
N GLY A 379 -11.98 -8.42 -9.99
CA GLY A 379 -13.09 -9.00 -9.24
C GLY A 379 -12.70 -10.17 -8.31
N ALA A 380 -11.40 -10.41 -8.11
CA ALA A 380 -10.92 -11.29 -7.05
C ALA A 380 -11.16 -10.70 -5.64
N MET A 381 -12.04 -11.37 -4.89
CA MET A 381 -12.44 -11.19 -3.47
C MET A 381 -12.84 -9.78 -3.02
N LEU A 382 -14.14 -9.61 -2.76
CA LEU A 382 -14.67 -8.48 -1.97
C LEU A 382 -14.68 -8.88 -0.50
N LEU A 383 -13.71 -8.41 0.27
CA LEU A 383 -13.68 -8.66 1.71
C LEU A 383 -14.44 -7.57 2.47
N TYR A 384 -15.79 -7.63 2.38
CA TYR A 384 -16.65 -6.74 3.16
C TYR A 384 -16.52 -7.00 4.67
N ASP A 385 -16.45 -8.27 5.06
CA ASP A 385 -16.53 -8.69 6.48
C ASP A 385 -15.29 -9.46 6.98
N ASP A 386 -14.40 -9.87 6.07
CA ASP A 386 -13.23 -10.68 6.42
C ASP A 386 -11.95 -10.23 5.72
N PRO A 387 -11.29 -9.16 6.18
CA PRO A 387 -10.09 -8.64 5.53
C PRO A 387 -8.99 -9.70 5.57
N ILE A 388 -8.04 -9.63 4.64
CA ILE A 388 -6.89 -10.52 4.71
C ILE A 388 -6.04 -10.20 5.94
N GLY A 389 -5.39 -11.22 6.49
CA GLY A 389 -4.40 -11.03 7.54
C GLY A 389 -4.76 -11.47 8.97
N PRO A 390 -6.04 -11.60 9.44
CA PRO A 390 -6.30 -12.09 10.79
C PRO A 390 -5.57 -13.41 11.11
N ASP A 391 -5.60 -14.36 10.17
CA ASP A 391 -4.93 -15.65 10.32
C ASP A 391 -3.40 -15.55 10.33
N LEU A 392 -2.84 -14.55 9.63
CA LEU A 392 -1.40 -14.29 9.64
C LEU A 392 -0.95 -13.62 10.95
N VAL A 393 -1.73 -12.68 11.48
CA VAL A 393 -1.38 -11.88 12.67
C VAL A 393 -1.61 -12.66 13.97
N LYS A 394 -2.65 -13.50 14.02
CA LYS A 394 -3.09 -14.16 15.25
C LYS A 394 -1.98 -14.94 15.96
N GLY A 395 -1.66 -14.51 17.17
CA GLY A 395 -0.67 -15.16 18.04
C GLY A 395 0.78 -15.03 17.57
N ARG A 396 1.07 -14.13 16.62
CA ARG A 396 2.41 -13.93 16.07
C ARG A 396 3.08 -12.69 16.62
N CYS A 397 4.40 -12.76 16.71
CA CYS A 397 5.26 -11.64 17.07
C CYS A 397 5.38 -10.66 15.90
N ASN A 398 5.08 -9.39 16.15
CA ASN A 398 5.46 -8.27 15.30
C ASN A 398 5.15 -8.45 13.80
N VAL A 399 3.89 -8.74 13.46
CA VAL A 399 3.40 -8.77 12.07
C VAL A 399 2.61 -7.49 11.76
N LEU A 400 3.02 -6.74 10.75
CA LEU A 400 2.36 -5.55 10.23
C LEU A 400 1.76 -5.87 8.85
N LEU A 401 0.49 -5.52 8.61
CA LEU A 401 -0.10 -5.60 7.27
C LEU A 401 0.20 -4.33 6.49
N ALA A 402 0.45 -4.45 5.19
CA ALA A 402 0.67 -3.32 4.29
C ALA A 402 -0.31 -3.35 3.11
N MET A 403 -0.92 -2.19 2.83
CA MET A 403 -1.86 -2.00 1.71
C MET A 403 -1.34 -0.91 0.76
N HIS A 404 -1.53 -1.09 -0.55
CA HIS A 404 -1.13 -0.16 -1.60
C HIS A 404 -2.35 0.61 -2.12
N ALA A 405 -2.38 1.93 -1.89
CA ALA A 405 -3.56 2.79 -2.07
C ALA A 405 -3.67 3.40 -3.48
N TYR A 406 -3.71 2.56 -4.51
CA TYR A 406 -3.89 3.00 -5.91
C TYR A 406 -5.36 2.96 -6.37
N GLY A 407 -6.31 2.85 -5.45
CA GLY A 407 -7.74 3.01 -5.74
C GLY A 407 -8.50 1.73 -6.09
N GLY A 408 -7.84 0.56 -6.13
CA GLY A 408 -8.52 -0.73 -6.27
C GLY A 408 -9.56 -0.93 -5.18
N THR A 409 -9.16 -0.76 -3.91
CA THR A 409 -10.07 -0.83 -2.75
C THR A 409 -11.06 0.33 -2.68
N ALA A 410 -10.60 1.56 -2.92
CA ALA A 410 -11.45 2.75 -2.92
C ALA A 410 -12.63 2.63 -3.89
N SER A 411 -12.39 2.15 -5.10
CA SER A 411 -13.42 2.02 -6.15
C SER A 411 -14.44 0.91 -5.91
N ARG A 412 -14.13 -0.06 -5.03
CA ARG A 412 -14.97 -1.24 -4.81
C ARG A 412 -15.77 -1.18 -3.51
N ILE A 413 -15.08 -0.97 -2.40
CA ILE A 413 -15.69 -0.99 -1.06
C ILE A 413 -15.57 0.37 -0.35
N GLY A 414 -14.67 1.24 -0.82
CA GLY A 414 -14.36 2.53 -0.19
C GLY A 414 -13.24 2.41 0.85
N THR A 415 -12.30 3.35 0.81
CA THR A 415 -11.12 3.34 1.69
C THR A 415 -11.51 3.40 3.18
N GLU A 416 -12.52 4.21 3.52
CA GLU A 416 -13.03 4.31 4.88
C GLU A 416 -13.55 2.97 5.41
N LYS A 417 -14.42 2.31 4.63
CA LYS A 417 -15.00 1.03 5.03
C LYS A 417 -13.93 -0.04 5.18
N TYR A 418 -12.92 -0.04 4.31
CA TYR A 418 -11.79 -0.95 4.44
C TYR A 418 -11.02 -0.74 5.75
N PHE A 419 -10.65 0.51 6.05
CA PHE A 419 -9.98 0.84 7.30
C PHE A 419 -10.82 0.48 8.53
N GLU A 420 -12.14 0.71 8.50
CA GLU A 420 -13.03 0.25 9.56
C GLU A 420 -13.00 -1.26 9.75
N THR A 421 -13.07 -2.02 8.66
CA THR A 421 -13.05 -3.50 8.71
C THR A 421 -11.75 -4.02 9.34
N ILE A 422 -10.59 -3.46 8.97
CA ILE A 422 -9.29 -3.80 9.56
C ILE A 422 -9.21 -3.40 11.04
N GLN A 423 -9.58 -2.16 11.35
CA GLN A 423 -9.45 -1.59 12.70
C GLN A 423 -10.41 -2.24 13.70
N ASN A 424 -11.63 -2.60 13.27
CA ASN A 424 -12.61 -3.34 14.10
C ASN A 424 -12.13 -4.75 14.45
N LYS A 425 -11.21 -5.32 13.65
CA LYS A 425 -10.53 -6.59 13.96
C LYS A 425 -9.24 -6.41 14.75
N ASN A 426 -8.92 -5.17 15.17
CA ASN A 426 -7.72 -4.82 15.92
C ASN A 426 -6.43 -5.26 15.20
N LEU A 427 -6.40 -5.08 13.87
CA LEU A 427 -5.27 -5.44 13.04
C LEU A 427 -4.35 -4.25 12.75
N PRO A 428 -3.03 -4.46 12.76
CA PRO A 428 -2.03 -3.43 12.47
C PRO A 428 -1.92 -3.20 10.96
N LEU A 429 -1.98 -1.94 10.53
CA LEU A 429 -1.96 -1.57 9.12
C LEU A 429 -1.06 -0.36 8.86
N VAL A 430 -0.31 -0.43 7.78
CA VAL A 430 0.36 0.70 7.13
C VAL A 430 -0.06 0.80 5.67
N ILE A 431 -0.11 2.00 5.13
CA ILE A 431 -0.17 2.20 3.67
C ILE A 431 1.27 2.17 3.16
N GLY A 432 1.67 1.00 2.66
CA GLY A 432 3.04 0.72 2.19
C GLY A 432 3.40 1.45 0.90
N GLU A 433 2.39 1.73 0.09
CA GLU A 433 2.50 2.55 -1.11
C GLU A 433 1.24 3.36 -1.35
N LEU A 434 1.40 4.59 -1.81
CA LEU A 434 0.34 5.43 -2.32
C LEU A 434 0.93 6.49 -3.24
N GLY A 435 0.17 6.95 -4.21
CA GLY A 435 0.60 8.02 -5.08
C GLY A 435 -0.15 8.06 -6.40
N TYR A 436 0.19 9.07 -7.18
CA TYR A 436 -0.22 9.19 -8.57
C TYR A 436 0.82 10.02 -9.32
N THR A 437 0.81 9.89 -10.65
CA THR A 437 1.73 10.62 -11.52
C THR A 437 1.47 12.11 -11.50
N VAL A 438 2.52 12.93 -11.53
CA VAL A 438 2.35 14.41 -11.51
C VAL A 438 1.89 14.98 -12.84
N ASP A 439 2.11 14.27 -13.94
CA ASP A 439 1.74 14.66 -15.30
C ASP A 439 0.36 14.12 -15.75
N GLY A 440 -0.33 13.38 -14.87
CA GLY A 440 -1.61 12.74 -15.20
C GLY A 440 -1.48 11.52 -16.12
N SER A 441 -0.26 11.02 -16.35
CA SER A 441 -0.01 9.81 -17.14
C SER A 441 -0.40 8.53 -16.38
N THR A 442 -0.61 7.46 -17.13
CA THR A 442 -0.90 6.13 -16.58
C THR A 442 0.30 5.21 -16.74
N THR A 443 1.21 5.23 -15.78
CA THR A 443 2.34 4.29 -15.72
C THR A 443 1.98 3.01 -14.98
N ALA A 444 1.14 3.09 -13.94
CA ALA A 444 0.54 1.93 -13.27
C ALA A 444 -0.98 2.12 -13.13
N GLY A 445 -1.78 1.39 -13.91
CA GLY A 445 -3.24 1.43 -13.80
C GLY A 445 -3.87 2.74 -14.30
N ASN A 446 -4.89 3.24 -13.60
CA ASN A 446 -5.68 4.41 -14.01
C ASN A 446 -5.39 5.60 -13.09
N PHE A 447 -4.92 6.70 -13.67
CA PHE A 447 -4.55 7.91 -12.94
C PHE A 447 -5.64 8.42 -12.01
N GLU A 448 -6.90 8.45 -12.47
CA GLU A 448 -8.02 8.95 -11.68
C GLU A 448 -8.32 8.06 -10.47
N LEU A 449 -8.20 6.73 -10.63
CA LEU A 449 -8.35 5.78 -9.53
C LEU A 449 -7.21 5.89 -8.53
N ASN A 450 -5.97 5.98 -9.01
CA ASN A 450 -4.79 6.16 -8.16
C ASN A 450 -4.90 7.46 -7.36
N ARG A 451 -5.31 8.54 -8.03
CA ARG A 451 -5.53 9.84 -7.41
C ARG A 451 -6.64 9.78 -6.36
N GLN A 452 -7.74 9.07 -6.63
CA GLN A 452 -8.81 8.88 -5.67
C GLN A 452 -8.31 8.11 -4.44
N GLY A 453 -7.78 6.90 -4.63
CA GLY A 453 -7.30 6.05 -3.53
C GLY A 453 -6.22 6.73 -2.68
N THR A 454 -5.29 7.41 -3.33
CA THR A 454 -4.25 8.20 -2.66
C THR A 454 -4.84 9.32 -1.81
N ASN A 455 -5.76 10.11 -2.36
CA ASN A 455 -6.32 11.24 -1.63
C ASN A 455 -7.21 10.80 -0.47
N GLU A 456 -7.98 9.72 -0.63
CA GLU A 456 -8.75 9.12 0.46
C GLU A 456 -7.83 8.60 1.57
N ALA A 457 -6.72 7.92 1.22
CA ALA A 457 -5.75 7.45 2.21
C ALA A 457 -5.08 8.63 2.97
N LEU A 458 -4.63 9.67 2.25
CA LEU A 458 -4.04 10.87 2.85
C LEU A 458 -5.00 11.60 3.79
N GLU A 459 -6.30 11.54 3.54
CA GLU A 459 -7.33 12.18 4.36
C GLU A 459 -7.70 11.35 5.60
N LEU A 460 -7.89 10.03 5.41
CA LEU A 460 -8.49 9.16 6.44
C LEU A 460 -7.45 8.51 7.36
N ALA A 461 -6.26 8.18 6.84
CA ALA A 461 -5.27 7.41 7.57
C ALA A 461 -4.70 8.13 8.81
N PRO A 462 -4.37 9.44 8.79
CA PRO A 462 -3.83 10.13 9.95
C PRO A 462 -4.77 10.09 11.17
N GLY A 463 -6.07 10.35 10.95
CA GLY A 463 -7.09 10.31 12.01
C GLY A 463 -7.32 8.91 12.60
N ARG A 464 -6.83 7.86 11.93
CA ARG A 464 -6.94 6.47 12.34
C ARG A 464 -5.61 5.89 12.85
N GLY A 465 -4.55 6.69 12.88
CA GLY A 465 -3.20 6.23 13.27
C GLY A 465 -2.56 5.27 12.26
N ILE A 466 -3.02 5.25 11.01
CA ILE A 466 -2.49 4.38 9.96
C ILE A 466 -1.38 5.12 9.21
N GLY A 467 -0.17 4.57 9.22
CA GLY A 467 1.00 5.18 8.59
C GLY A 467 0.91 5.27 7.05
N LEU A 468 1.73 6.14 6.46
CA LEU A 468 1.71 6.50 5.04
C LEU A 468 3.12 6.52 4.44
N LEU A 469 3.33 5.75 3.38
CA LEU A 469 4.57 5.71 2.62
C LEU A 469 4.30 6.04 1.14
N PHE A 470 4.75 7.21 0.69
CA PHE A 470 4.52 7.67 -0.67
C PHE A 470 5.38 6.93 -1.71
N TRP A 471 4.78 6.53 -2.82
CA TRP A 471 5.46 6.06 -4.02
C TRP A 471 5.56 7.24 -5.02
N HIS A 472 6.74 7.76 -5.38
CA HIS A 472 8.07 7.37 -4.91
C HIS A 472 8.93 8.59 -4.58
N GLY A 473 9.80 8.45 -3.58
CA GLY A 473 10.71 9.50 -3.11
C GLY A 473 11.88 9.75 -4.06
N THR A 474 12.46 8.71 -4.68
CA THR A 474 13.63 8.86 -5.59
C THR A 474 13.28 8.77 -7.09
N HIS A 475 11.99 8.59 -7.40
CA HIS A 475 11.37 8.59 -8.73
C HIS A 475 11.85 7.53 -9.75
N GLY A 476 10.88 6.90 -10.43
CA GLY A 476 11.12 5.99 -11.56
C GLY A 476 10.05 5.96 -12.66
N ASP A 477 8.84 6.46 -12.39
CA ASP A 477 7.64 6.14 -13.17
C ASP A 477 6.60 7.29 -13.19
N ASN A 478 7.06 8.54 -13.14
CA ASN A 478 6.24 9.77 -13.08
C ASN A 478 5.50 10.03 -11.76
N TYR A 479 5.50 9.10 -10.81
CA TYR A 479 5.03 9.35 -9.44
C TYR A 479 6.06 10.18 -8.68
N SER A 480 5.64 11.31 -8.10
CA SER A 480 6.58 12.17 -7.39
C SER A 480 5.92 13.06 -6.35
N LEU A 481 6.69 13.30 -5.29
CA LEU A 481 6.44 14.31 -4.27
C LEU A 481 6.68 15.74 -4.79
N LYS A 482 7.33 15.90 -5.96
CA LYS A 482 7.69 17.18 -6.58
C LYS A 482 6.97 17.38 -7.91
N ASN A 483 6.57 18.61 -8.24
CA ASN A 483 5.88 18.91 -9.51
C ASN A 483 6.75 18.67 -10.74
N ASP A 484 8.07 18.79 -10.63
CA ASP A 484 9.00 18.53 -11.72
C ASP A 484 9.33 17.03 -11.90
N GLY A 485 8.76 16.17 -11.05
CA GLY A 485 9.06 14.75 -11.02
C GLY A 485 10.44 14.44 -10.43
N GLY A 486 11.14 15.40 -9.83
CA GLY A 486 12.45 15.19 -9.22
C GLY A 486 12.40 14.29 -7.97
N PRO A 487 13.57 13.84 -7.48
CA PRO A 487 13.67 13.14 -6.20
C PRO A 487 13.29 14.10 -5.05
N PHE A 488 12.96 13.54 -3.89
CA PHE A 488 12.43 14.29 -2.73
C PHE A 488 13.34 15.43 -2.22
N TYR A 489 14.64 15.38 -2.50
CA TYR A 489 15.63 16.40 -2.14
C TYR A 489 15.88 17.45 -3.23
N SER A 490 15.35 17.28 -4.45
CA SER A 490 15.67 18.21 -5.55
C SER A 490 15.08 19.60 -5.31
N GLY A 491 15.91 20.63 -5.48
CA GLY A 491 15.51 22.03 -5.28
C GLY A 491 15.26 22.40 -3.81
N GLY A 492 15.59 21.51 -2.86
CA GLY A 492 15.29 21.65 -1.43
C GLY A 492 14.00 20.92 -1.05
N SER A 493 13.98 20.26 0.12
CA SER A 493 12.93 19.32 0.55
C SER A 493 11.52 19.93 0.53
N GLY A 494 11.35 21.17 1.01
CA GLY A 494 10.05 21.86 1.10
C GLY A 494 9.62 22.67 -0.14
N SER A 495 10.35 22.59 -1.26
CA SER A 495 10.07 23.40 -2.45
C SER A 495 9.43 22.60 -3.59
N ASN A 496 8.72 23.28 -4.49
CA ASN A 496 8.15 22.70 -5.71
C ASN A 496 7.32 21.41 -5.49
N LEU A 497 6.55 21.34 -4.40
CA LEU A 497 5.81 20.15 -4.01
C LEU A 497 4.62 19.88 -4.93
N SER A 498 4.41 18.61 -5.29
CA SER A 498 3.17 18.17 -5.95
C SER A 498 1.97 18.28 -4.99
N PRO A 499 0.71 18.24 -5.45
CA PRO A 499 -0.44 18.29 -4.56
C PRO A 499 -0.43 17.17 -3.49
N ALA A 500 0.00 15.96 -3.84
CA ALA A 500 0.20 14.89 -2.86
C ALA A 500 1.45 15.13 -2.01
N GLY A 501 2.54 15.64 -2.60
CA GLY A 501 3.74 16.03 -1.87
C GLY A 501 3.50 17.06 -0.79
N GLN A 502 2.65 18.06 -1.05
CA GLN A 502 2.26 19.06 -0.04
C GLN A 502 1.55 18.40 1.14
N LYS A 503 0.61 17.49 0.89
CA LYS A 503 -0.08 16.74 1.96
C LYS A 503 0.90 15.90 2.78
N MET A 504 1.82 15.19 2.13
CA MET A 504 2.85 14.39 2.81
C MET A 504 3.77 15.27 3.65
N TRP A 505 4.16 16.44 3.14
CA TRP A 505 4.95 17.44 3.88
C TRP A 505 4.21 17.93 5.12
N ASP A 506 2.95 18.30 4.98
CA ASP A 506 2.12 18.81 6.07
C ASP A 506 1.92 17.76 7.17
N ILE A 507 1.68 16.49 6.79
CA ILE A 507 1.56 15.36 7.71
C ILE A 507 2.91 15.06 8.39
N GLY A 508 4.02 15.08 7.66
CA GLY A 508 5.36 14.85 8.23
C GLY A 508 5.74 15.90 9.29
N HIS A 509 5.32 17.15 9.11
CA HIS A 509 5.58 18.22 10.07
C HIS A 509 4.58 18.28 11.22
N ASN A 510 3.38 17.73 11.02
CA ASN A 510 2.32 17.70 12.02
C ASN A 510 1.69 16.30 12.09
N PRO A 511 2.48 15.25 12.44
CA PRO A 511 1.96 13.91 12.52
C PRO A 511 0.92 13.81 13.64
N PRO A 512 -0.05 12.89 13.54
CA PRO A 512 -1.01 12.68 14.61
C PRO A 512 -0.28 12.30 15.91
N ASN A 513 -0.60 12.99 17.01
CA ASN A 513 -0.11 12.60 18.32
C ASN A 513 -0.98 11.45 18.85
N LEU A 514 -0.45 10.23 18.76
CA LEU A 514 -1.13 9.02 19.21
C LEU A 514 -0.90 8.71 20.71
N GLY A 515 0.00 9.45 21.36
CA GLY A 515 0.32 9.29 22.78
C GLY A 515 1.22 8.10 23.09
N SER A 516 1.50 7.91 24.39
CA SER A 516 2.30 6.79 24.88
C SER A 516 1.46 5.52 25.00
N PHE A 517 2.07 4.36 24.75
CA PHE A 517 1.41 3.08 24.90
C PHE A 517 1.23 2.73 26.39
N SER A 518 0.00 2.40 26.77
CA SER A 518 -0.35 2.06 28.16
C SER A 518 -0.73 0.59 28.37
N GLY A 519 -0.61 -0.24 27.32
CA GLY A 519 -0.95 -1.66 27.40
C GLY A 519 0.21 -2.54 27.87
N SER A 520 0.05 -3.86 27.70
CA SER A 520 1.07 -4.86 28.00
C SER A 520 1.83 -5.26 26.75
N TYR A 521 3.16 -5.16 26.79
CA TYR A 521 4.02 -5.62 25.69
C TYR A 521 3.91 -7.14 25.45
N GLY A 522 3.58 -7.93 26.48
CA GLY A 522 3.39 -9.38 26.32
C GLY A 522 2.28 -9.76 25.33
N ALA A 523 1.34 -8.85 25.07
CA ALA A 523 0.30 -9.04 24.05
C ALA A 523 0.85 -9.00 22.61
N SER A 524 2.11 -8.62 22.41
CA SER A 524 2.81 -8.70 21.12
C SER A 524 3.15 -10.14 20.71
N ASN A 525 3.11 -11.09 21.65
CA ASN A 525 3.55 -12.48 21.45
C ASN A 525 5.04 -12.64 21.08
N CYS A 526 5.84 -11.58 21.21
CA CYS A 526 7.30 -11.66 21.05
C CYS A 526 7.94 -12.22 22.32
N ALA A 527 8.97 -13.04 22.16
CA ALA A 527 9.67 -13.62 23.30
C ALA A 527 10.45 -12.56 24.08
N SER A 528 10.97 -11.51 23.41
CA SER A 528 11.63 -10.39 24.09
C SER A 528 10.70 -9.52 24.94
N ALA A 529 9.38 -9.67 24.78
CA ALA A 529 8.38 -8.92 25.54
C ALA A 529 7.79 -9.68 26.74
N GLN A 530 8.21 -10.94 26.94
CA GLN A 530 7.67 -11.85 27.97
C GLN A 530 8.50 -11.88 29.25
#